data_AF-A0A7S1H5I0-F1
#
_entry.id   AF-A0A7S1H5I0-F1
#
_cell.length_a   1.000
_cell.length_b   1.000
_cell.length_c   1.000
_cell.angle_alpha   90.00
_cell.angle_beta   90.00
_cell.angle_gamma   90.00
#
_symmetry.space_group_name_H-M   'P 1'
#
loop_
_entity.id
_entity.type
_entity.pdbx_description
1 polymer ?
#
loop_
_entity_poly.entity_id
_entity_poly.type
_entity_poly.pdbx_seq_one_letter_code
_entity_poly.pdbx_strand_id
1 'polypeptide(L)'
;EKHIPDEHQIDFLLMDHAKHKYLDDLKELERFHFLLAGSHVAADNVVVNRIQTYCGHMQRLSKRMIAETRTHHITLSYSDVQDGIELTTYLKDAVMRKAPK
;
A
#
# COMPACT_ATOMS: atom_id res chain seq x y z
N GLU A 1 -10.38 5.26 -22.86
CA GLU A 1 -8.96 5.05 -23.23
C GLU A 1 -8.50 3.72 -22.66
N LYS A 2 -7.71 2.93 -23.40
CA LYS A 2 -7.11 1.71 -22.85
C LYS A 2 -5.90 2.14 -22.02
N HIS A 3 -5.94 1.89 -20.72
CA HIS A 3 -4.77 1.99 -19.86
C HIS A 3 -3.76 0.95 -20.36
N ILE A 4 -2.65 1.40 -20.93
CA ILE A 4 -1.51 0.55 -21.25
C ILE A 4 -0.68 0.56 -19.96
N PRO A 5 -0.61 -0.56 -19.21
CA PRO A 5 0.19 -0.61 -18.00
C PRO A 5 1.63 -0.27 -18.35
N ASP A 6 2.28 0.52 -17.51
CA ASP A 6 3.72 0.64 -17.56
C ASP A 6 4.31 -0.77 -17.36
N GLU A 7 5.28 -1.18 -18.17
CA GLU A 7 5.81 -2.56 -18.18
C GLU A 7 6.41 -3.00 -16.84
N HIS A 8 6.63 -2.04 -15.94
CA HIS A 8 7.16 -2.23 -14.61
C HIS A 8 6.13 -2.02 -13.49
N GLN A 9 4.88 -1.68 -13.78
CA GLN A 9 3.87 -1.49 -12.75
C GLN A 9 3.60 -2.79 -11.98
N ILE A 10 3.52 -2.68 -10.65
CA ILE A 10 3.06 -3.77 -9.79
C ILE A 10 1.54 -3.69 -9.69
N ASP A 11 0.85 -4.70 -10.24
CA ASP A 11 -0.61 -4.81 -10.11
C ASP A 11 -1.04 -5.12 -8.68
N PHE A 12 -0.31 -6.04 -8.02
CA PHE A 12 -0.59 -6.46 -6.65
C PHE A 12 0.70 -6.67 -5.84
N LEU A 13 0.79 -5.99 -4.70
CA LEU A 13 1.89 -6.10 -3.74
C LEU A 13 1.40 -6.69 -2.43
N LEU A 14 1.92 -7.86 -2.06
CA LEU A 14 1.77 -8.40 -0.71
C LEU A 14 2.96 -7.96 0.14
N MET A 15 2.68 -7.29 1.26
CA MET A 15 3.68 -6.91 2.25
C MET A 15 3.55 -7.82 3.47
N ASP A 16 4.49 -8.75 3.59
CA ASP A 16 4.62 -9.65 4.74
C ASP A 16 6.09 -9.89 5.14
N HIS A 17 6.89 -8.82 5.11
CA HIS A 17 8.30 -8.86 5.50
C HIS A 17 8.51 -8.21 6.89
N ALA A 18 9.70 -7.68 7.15
CA ALA A 18 10.01 -6.95 8.38
C ALA A 18 9.13 -5.71 8.57
N LYS A 19 8.25 -5.73 9.57
CA LYS A 19 7.18 -4.73 9.78
C LYS A 19 7.66 -3.27 9.90
N HIS A 20 8.85 -3.06 10.44
CA HIS A 20 9.46 -1.73 10.57
C HIS A 20 9.89 -1.11 9.22
N LYS A 21 9.97 -1.92 8.15
CA LYS A 21 10.35 -1.48 6.79
C LYS A 21 9.16 -1.11 5.91
N TYR A 22 7.94 -1.47 6.30
CA TYR A 22 6.76 -1.32 5.44
C TYR A 22 6.63 0.09 4.86
N LEU A 23 6.73 1.12 5.68
CA LEU A 23 6.55 2.50 5.19
C LEU A 23 7.68 2.95 4.26
N ASP A 24 8.91 2.60 4.57
CA ASP A 24 10.08 3.06 3.81
C ASP A 24 10.10 2.39 2.43
N ASP A 25 9.91 1.06 2.40
CA ASP A 25 9.89 0.28 1.16
C ASP A 25 8.71 0.69 0.27
N LEU A 26 7.52 0.89 0.85
CA LEU A 26 6.36 1.40 0.12
C LEU A 26 6.66 2.75 -0.56
N LYS A 27 7.27 3.69 0.17
CA LYS A 27 7.61 5.01 -0.38
C LYS A 27 8.67 4.94 -1.47
N GLU A 28 9.61 4.00 -1.38
CA GLU A 28 10.55 3.78 -2.48
C GLU A 28 9.81 3.27 -3.73
N LEU A 29 8.90 2.31 -3.58
CA LEU A 29 8.09 1.82 -4.69
C LEU A 29 7.21 2.93 -5.32
N GLU A 30 6.60 3.79 -4.50
CA GLU A 30 5.88 4.99 -4.96
C GLU A 30 6.81 5.94 -5.73
N ARG A 31 8.02 6.21 -5.19
CA ARG A 31 9.00 7.14 -5.77
C ARG A 31 9.56 6.64 -7.10
N PHE A 32 9.78 5.34 -7.23
CA PHE A 32 10.25 4.70 -8.46
C PHE A 32 9.13 4.36 -9.44
N HIS A 33 7.89 4.78 -9.15
CA HIS A 33 6.74 4.59 -10.04
C HIS A 33 6.38 3.11 -10.28
N PHE A 34 6.67 2.23 -9.32
CA PHE A 34 6.21 0.83 -9.33
C PHE A 34 4.76 0.70 -8.82
N LEU A 35 4.32 1.60 -7.95
CA LEU A 35 2.93 1.70 -7.46
C LEU A 35 2.25 2.90 -8.11
N LEU A 36 1.34 2.62 -9.05
CA LEU A 36 0.61 3.61 -9.84
C LEU A 36 -0.89 3.43 -9.67
N ALA A 37 -1.69 4.30 -10.29
CA ALA A 37 -3.12 4.09 -10.40
C ALA A 37 -3.45 2.67 -10.91
N GLY A 38 -4.31 1.95 -10.20
CA GLY A 38 -4.64 0.54 -10.45
C GLY A 38 -3.86 -0.47 -9.60
N SER A 39 -2.76 -0.07 -8.96
CA SER A 39 -2.00 -0.95 -8.06
C SER A 39 -2.77 -1.24 -6.78
N HIS A 40 -2.68 -2.49 -6.32
CA HIS A 40 -3.26 -2.96 -5.06
C HIS A 40 -2.16 -3.37 -4.08
N VAL A 41 -2.31 -3.00 -2.81
CA VAL A 41 -1.39 -3.38 -1.74
C VAL A 41 -2.17 -4.07 -0.63
N ALA A 42 -1.70 -5.23 -0.21
CA ALA A 42 -2.18 -5.93 0.98
C ALA A 42 -1.03 -6.04 1.98
N ALA A 43 -1.16 -5.39 3.14
CA ALA A 43 -0.13 -5.43 4.17
C ALA A 43 -0.62 -6.20 5.40
N ASP A 44 0.06 -7.29 5.71
CA ASP A 44 -0.32 -8.19 6.80
C ASP A 44 0.25 -7.74 8.16
N ASN A 45 -0.43 -8.19 9.21
CA ASN A 45 -0.15 -8.01 10.62
C ASN A 45 -0.10 -6.56 11.11
N VAL A 46 -0.92 -5.68 10.52
CA VAL A 46 -0.89 -4.25 10.82
C VAL A 46 -1.46 -3.90 12.19
N VAL A 47 -2.40 -4.72 12.69
CA VAL A 47 -3.04 -4.50 14.00
C VAL A 47 -2.15 -5.01 15.12
N VAL A 48 -1.71 -6.27 15.06
CA VAL A 48 -0.92 -6.88 16.14
C VAL A 48 0.44 -6.19 16.31
N ASN A 49 1.09 -5.78 15.21
CA ASN A 49 2.36 -5.07 15.24
C ASN A 49 2.22 -3.55 15.40
N ARG A 50 0.98 -3.02 15.45
CA ARG A 50 0.68 -1.59 15.62
C ARG A 50 1.47 -0.71 14.64
N ILE A 51 1.46 -1.04 13.35
CA ILE A 51 2.26 -0.36 12.31
C ILE A 51 1.59 0.97 11.90
N GLN A 52 1.38 1.85 12.88
CA GLN A 52 0.60 3.09 12.76
C GLN A 52 1.20 4.07 11.76
N THR A 53 2.52 4.07 11.58
CA THR A 53 3.21 4.93 10.61
C THR A 53 2.82 4.57 9.17
N TYR A 54 2.77 3.28 8.86
CA TYR A 54 2.30 2.74 7.58
C TYR A 54 0.80 3.00 7.39
N CYS A 55 -0.05 2.57 8.32
CA CYS A 55 -1.50 2.77 8.21
C CYS A 55 -1.84 4.26 8.13
N GLY A 56 -1.18 5.10 8.92
CA GLY A 56 -1.34 6.55 8.87
C GLY A 56 -0.96 7.15 7.52
N HIS A 57 0.02 6.58 6.80
CA HIS A 57 0.34 6.98 5.43
C HIS A 57 -0.79 6.63 4.46
N MET A 58 -1.27 5.39 4.47
CA MET A 58 -2.39 4.97 3.61
C MET A 58 -3.64 5.80 3.87
N GLN A 59 -3.94 6.10 5.13
CA GLN A 59 -5.06 6.97 5.50
C GLN A 59 -4.87 8.42 5.02
N ARG A 60 -3.63 8.95 4.99
CA ARG A 60 -3.35 10.27 4.40
C ARG A 60 -3.54 10.27 2.88
N LEU A 61 -3.15 9.21 2.18
CA LEU A 61 -3.41 9.07 0.74
C LEU A 61 -4.91 9.00 0.46
N SER A 62 -5.67 8.30 1.30
CA SER A 62 -7.13 8.23 1.21
C SER A 62 -7.81 9.59 1.39
N LYS A 63 -7.40 10.36 2.41
CA LYS A 63 -7.89 11.75 2.59
C LYS A 63 -7.60 12.67 1.39
N ARG A 64 -6.59 12.35 0.57
CA ARG A 64 -6.22 13.09 -0.64
C ARG A 64 -6.89 12.54 -1.91
N MET A 65 -7.77 11.54 -1.79
CA MET A 65 -8.39 10.82 -2.91
C MET A 65 -7.34 10.24 -3.89
N ILE A 66 -6.19 9.81 -3.35
CA ILE A 66 -5.13 9.13 -4.10
C ILE A 66 -5.31 7.62 -4.03
N ALA A 67 -5.80 7.11 -2.90
CA ALA A 67 -6.03 5.69 -2.69
C ALA A 67 -7.34 5.46 -1.93
N GLU A 68 -7.92 4.28 -2.06
CA GLU A 68 -8.91 3.77 -1.10
C GLU A 68 -8.20 2.78 -0.19
N THR A 69 -8.44 2.86 1.11
CA THR A 69 -7.81 1.94 2.06
C THR A 69 -8.76 1.53 3.17
N ARG A 70 -8.64 0.28 3.62
CA ARG A 70 -9.41 -0.26 4.75
C ARG A 70 -8.61 -1.34 5.48
N THR A 71 -8.75 -1.36 6.80
CA THR A 71 -8.26 -2.48 7.61
C THR A 71 -9.31 -3.58 7.65
N HIS A 72 -8.99 -4.75 7.12
CA HIS A 72 -9.79 -5.96 7.29
C HIS A 72 -9.28 -6.72 8.52
N HIS A 73 -10.08 -6.72 9.59
CA HIS A 73 -9.70 -7.39 10.84
C HIS A 73 -9.85 -8.90 10.69
N ILE A 74 -8.82 -9.62 11.10
CA ILE A 74 -8.76 -11.09 11.07
C ILE A 74 -8.12 -11.59 12.37
N THR A 75 -8.05 -12.90 12.55
CA THR A 75 -7.29 -13.50 13.65
C THR A 75 -5.88 -13.81 13.15
N LEU A 76 -4.86 -13.48 13.95
CA LEU A 76 -3.47 -13.85 13.67
C LEU A 76 -3.37 -15.38 13.54
N SER A 77 -2.66 -15.84 12.51
CA SER A 77 -2.51 -17.25 12.22
C SER A 77 -2.03 -18.05 13.44
N TYR A 78 -2.67 -19.20 13.67
CA TYR A 78 -2.35 -20.13 14.76
C TYR A 78 -2.50 -19.55 16.18
N SER A 79 -3.32 -18.52 16.37
CA SER A 79 -3.59 -17.92 17.68
C SER A 79 -5.04 -17.40 17.77
N ASP A 80 -5.45 -16.92 18.95
CA ASP A 80 -6.70 -16.18 19.15
C ASP A 80 -6.47 -14.65 19.24
N VAL A 81 -5.27 -14.19 18.86
CA VAL A 81 -4.91 -12.77 18.90
C VAL A 81 -5.54 -12.05 17.72
N GLN A 82 -6.23 -10.94 17.98
CA GLN A 82 -6.80 -10.13 16.93
C GLN A 82 -5.72 -9.41 16.12
N ASP A 83 -5.87 -9.46 14.81
CA ASP A 83 -4.97 -8.85 13.84
C ASP A 83 -5.75 -8.18 12.69
N GLY A 84 -5.06 -7.79 11.63
CA GLY A 84 -5.68 -7.25 10.43
C GLY A 84 -4.73 -7.12 9.26
N ILE A 85 -5.32 -7.05 8.07
CA ILE A 85 -4.66 -6.73 6.80
C ILE A 85 -5.13 -5.34 6.35
N GLU A 86 -4.21 -4.43 6.08
CA GLU A 86 -4.54 -3.16 5.42
C GLU A 86 -4.59 -3.41 3.91
N LEU A 87 -5.77 -3.22 3.33
CA LEU A 87 -6.01 -3.35 1.90
C LEU A 87 -6.13 -1.97 1.28
N THR A 88 -5.24 -1.65 0.34
CA THR A 88 -5.18 -0.36 -0.34
C THR A 88 -5.27 -0.54 -1.85
N THR A 89 -6.07 0.30 -2.50
CA THR A 89 -6.13 0.43 -3.97
C THR A 89 -5.71 1.83 -4.35
N TYR A 90 -4.68 1.98 -5.17
CA TYR A 90 -4.25 3.27 -5.70
C TYR A 90 -5.22 3.72 -6.80
N LEU A 91 -5.89 4.85 -6.59
CA LEU A 91 -6.78 5.48 -7.57
C LEU A 91 -6.03 6.44 -8.48
N LYS A 92 -4.92 7.00 -7.99
CA LYS A 92 -4.05 7.98 -8.67
C LYS A 92 -2.61 7.73 -8.26
N ASP A 93 -1.67 8.24 -9.05
CA ASP A 93 -0.25 8.17 -8.72
C ASP A 93 0.04 9.01 -7.47
N ALA A 94 0.67 8.40 -6.47
CA ALA A 94 1.03 9.09 -5.22
C ALA A 94 2.15 10.12 -5.42
N VAL A 95 3.02 9.88 -6.41
CA VAL A 95 4.13 10.73 -6.81
C VAL A 95 4.00 11.05 -8.30
N MET A 96 3.95 12.34 -8.63
CA MET A 96 3.86 12.79 -10.02
C MET A 96 5.17 12.49 -10.76
N ARG A 97 5.08 11.90 -11.95
CA ARG A 97 6.23 11.79 -12.86
C ARG A 97 6.70 13.19 -13.23
N LYS A 98 8.01 13.43 -13.12
CA LYS A 98 8.58 14.64 -13.74
C LYS A 98 8.44 14.51 -15.25
N ALA A 99 7.97 15.57 -15.90
CA ALA A 99 7.97 15.61 -17.36
C ALA A 99 9.38 15.31 -17.88
N PRO A 100 9.53 14.45 -18.91
CA PRO A 100 10.82 14.29 -19.56
C PRO A 100 11.27 15.66 -20.10
N LYS A 101 12.55 15.97 -19.89
CA LYS A 101 13.20 17.14 -20.51
C LYS A 101 13.42 16.90 -22.00
#